data_AF-A0A5C4SC63-F1
#
_entry.id   AF-A0A5C4SC63-F1
#
_cell.length_a   1.000
_cell.length_b   1.000
_cell.length_c   1.000
_cell.angle_alpha   90.00
_cell.angle_beta   90.00
_cell.angle_gamma   90.00
#
_symmetry.space_group_name_H-M   'P 1'
#
loop_
_entity.id
_entity.type
_entity.pdbx_description
1 polymer ?
#
loop_
_entity_poly.entity_id
_entity_poly.type
_entity_poly.pdbx_seq_one_letter_code
_entity_poly.pdbx_strand_id
1 'polypeptide(L)' 'MKKEDFLNDDFLKQFKTGDELTSFLKSIQKRGIEKMLEGELDAHLDYEKHQQSDNSNTRNGYG' A
#
# COMPACT_ATOMS: atom_id res chain seq x y z
N MET A 1 -9.95 12.09 -9.17
CA MET A 1 -11.04 11.24 -8.65
C MET A 1 -11.26 11.64 -7.20
N LYS A 2 -12.51 11.88 -6.80
CA LYS A 2 -12.82 12.15 -5.39
C LYS A 2 -12.80 10.82 -4.63
N LYS A 3 -12.56 10.86 -3.31
CA LYS A 3 -12.54 9.64 -2.47
C LYS A 3 -13.90 8.93 -2.52
N GLU A 4 -14.97 9.71 -2.66
CA GLU A 4 -16.34 9.21 -2.78
C GLU A 4 -16.58 8.37 -4.05
N ASP A 5 -15.85 8.62 -5.15
CA ASP A 5 -16.03 7.90 -6.42
C ASP A 5 -15.46 6.46 -6.38
N PHE A 6 -14.62 6.16 -5.39
CA PHE A 6 -13.88 4.91 -5.28
C PHE A 6 -14.72 3.77 -4.67
N LEU A 7 -15.73 4.11 -3.88
CA LEU A 7 -16.66 3.18 -3.23
C LEU A 7 -18.08 3.39 -3.75
N ASN A 8 -18.23 3.50 -5.07
CA ASN A 8 -19.54 3.62 -5.69
C ASN A 8 -20.39 2.34 -5.53
N ASP A 9 -21.69 2.45 -5.77
CA ASP A 9 -22.63 1.35 -5.59
C ASP A 9 -22.28 0.11 -6.44
N ASP A 10 -21.78 0.31 -7.65
CA ASP A 10 -21.44 -0.80 -8.55
C ASP A 10 -20.19 -1.56 -8.10
N PHE A 11 -19.27 -0.90 -7.41
CA PHE A 11 -18.16 -1.53 -6.73
C PHE A 11 -18.62 -2.33 -5.51
N LEU A 12 -19.48 -1.74 -4.67
CA LEU A 12 -19.96 -2.39 -3.44
C LEU A 12 -20.86 -3.60 -3.73
N LYS A 13 -21.61 -3.60 -4.84
CA LYS A 13 -22.41 -4.77 -5.28
C LYS A 13 -21.57 -6.01 -5.63
N GLN A 14 -20.25 -5.88 -5.81
CA GLN A 14 -19.37 -7.01 -6.10
C GLN A 14 -19.19 -7.93 -4.89
N PHE A 15 -19.38 -7.41 -3.67
CA PHE A 15 -19.28 -8.18 -2.43
C PHE A 15 -20.60 -8.89 -2.14
N LYS A 16 -20.56 -10.21 -2.02
CA LYS A 16 -21.73 -11.06 -1.75
C LYS A 16 -21.96 -11.28 -0.27
N THR A 17 -20.91 -11.13 0.55
CA THR A 17 -20.96 -11.32 2.00
C THR A 17 -20.18 -10.23 2.74
N GLY A 18 -20.52 -10.03 4.02
CA GLY A 18 -19.77 -9.10 4.88
C GLY A 18 -18.31 -9.52 5.08
N ASP A 19 -18.02 -10.83 5.01
CA ASP A 19 -16.67 -11.36 5.16
C ASP A 19 -15.79 -11.04 3.94
N GLU A 20 -16.34 -11.07 2.73
CA GLU A 20 -15.64 -10.67 1.50
C GLU A 20 -15.25 -9.18 1.55
N LEU A 21 -16.20 -8.31 1.94
CA LEU A 21 -15.93 -6.88 2.11
C LEU A 21 -14.87 -6.64 3.19
N THR A 22 -14.98 -7.30 4.34
CA THR A 22 -14.03 -7.16 5.45
C THR A 22 -12.63 -7.61 5.04
N SER A 23 -12.53 -8.72 4.32
CA SER A 23 -11.26 -9.24 3.81
C SER A 23 -10.61 -8.27 2.82
N PHE A 24 -11.42 -7.66 1.94
CA PHE A 24 -10.94 -6.64 1.01
C PHE A 24 -10.43 -5.39 1.74
N LEU A 25 -11.18 -4.87 2.72
CA LEU A 25 -10.74 -3.71 3.50
C LEU A 25 -9.44 -3.99 4.26
N LYS A 26 -9.27 -5.19 4.81
CA LYS A 26 -8.00 -5.63 5.40
C LYS A 26 -6.84 -5.61 4.41
N SER A 27 -7.09 -6.00 3.15
CA SER A 27 -6.07 -5.95 2.10
C SER A 27 -5.64 -4.51 1.77
N ILE A 28 -6.60 -3.56 1.71
CA ILE A 28 -6.30 -2.14 1.53
C ILE A 28 -5.47 -1.62 2.71
N GLN A 29 -5.91 -1.93 3.94
CA GLN A 29 -5.21 -1.49 5.15
C GLN A 29 -3.77 -2.02 5.17
N LYS A 30 -3.56 -3.30 4.86
CA LYS A 30 -2.24 -3.92 4.77
C LYS A 30 -1.36 -3.17 3.76
N ARG A 31 -1.87 -2.93 2.55
CA ARG A 31 -1.13 -2.21 1.51
C ARG A 31 -0.82 -0.77 1.91
N GLY A 32 -1.74 -0.10 2.59
CA GLY A 32 -1.53 1.24 3.13
C GLY A 32 -0.39 1.29 4.13
N ILE A 33 -0.36 0.35 5.08
CA ILE A 33 0.71 0.22 6.08
C ILE A 33 2.04 -0.09 5.38
N GLU A 34 2.08 -1.03 4.43
CA GLU A 34 3.29 -1.35 3.67
C GLU A 34 3.85 -0.12 2.95
N LYS A 35 3.00 0.70 2.33
CA LYS A 35 3.44 1.94 1.67
C LYS A 35 3.94 3.01 2.64
N MET A 36 3.35 3.11 3.83
CA MET A 36 3.87 4.01 4.87
C MET A 36 5.26 3.56 5.33
N LEU A 37 5.45 2.26 5.57
CA LEU A 37 6.74 1.70 5.97
C LEU A 37 7.80 1.82 4.86
N GLU A 38 7.42 1.63 3.59
CA GLU A 38 8.30 1.89 2.45
C GLU A 38 8.73 3.36 2.42
N GLY A 39 7.81 4.31 2.62
CA GLY A 39 8.13 5.73 2.67
C GLY A 39 9.02 6.11 3.86
N GLU A 40 8.83 5.49 5.03
CA GLU A 40 9.74 5.64 6.16
C GLU A 40 11.15 5.14 5.83
N LEU A 41 11.26 4.03 5.09
CA LEU A 41 12.54 3.48 4.64
C LEU A 41 13.20 4.36 3.58
N ASP A 42 12.43 4.91 2.64
CA ASP A 42 12.88 5.89 1.64
C ASP A 42 13.46 7.12 2.33
N ALA A 43 12.76 7.68 3.33
CA ALA A 43 13.24 8.82 4.11
C ALA A 43 14.48 8.50 4.96
N HIS A 44 14.57 7.29 5.53
CA HIS A 44 15.74 6.87 6.32
C HIS A 44 17.00 6.69 5.47
N LEU A 45 16.84 6.14 4.26
CA LEU A 45 17.94 5.85 3.35
C LEU A 45 18.28 7.00 2.41
N ASP A 46 17.37 7.97 2.26
CA ASP A 46 17.47 9.11 1.33
C ASP A 46 17.59 8.68 -0.15
N TYR A 47 16.98 7.54 -0.49
CA TYR A 47 16.83 7.07 -1.86
C TYR A 47 15.67 6.09 -2.00
N GLU A 48 14.99 6.08 -3.14
CA GLU A 48 13.88 5.17 -3.45
C GLU A 48 14.38 3.75 -3.80
N LYS A 49 13.50 2.75 -3.70
CA LYS A 49 13.85 1.38 -4.11
C LYS A 49 14.32 1.34 -5.57
N HIS A 50 15.50 0.76 -5.81
CA HIS A 50 16.20 0.69 -7.11
C HIS A 50 16.79 2.01 -7.64
N GLN A 51 16.71 3.11 -6.88
CA GLN A 51 17.45 4.31 -7.20
C GLN A 51 18.96 4.10 -6.94
N GLN A 52 19.79 4.65 -7.81
CA GLN A 52 21.23 4.67 -7.61
C GLN A 52 21.56 5.62 -6.45
N SER A 53 22.38 5.17 -5.50
CA SER A 53 22.74 5.95 -4.32
C SER A 53 24.19 5.67 -3.92
N ASP A 54 24.88 6.70 -3.45
CA ASP A 54 26.22 6.61 -2.88
C ASP A 54 26.18 6.26 -1.37
N ASN A 55 24.98 5.99 -0.83
CA ASN A 55 24.79 5.59 0.56
C ASN A 55 25.43 4.21 0.83
N SER A 56 26.10 4.07 1.98
CA SER A 56 26.70 2.80 2.41
C SER A 56 25.67 1.73 2.77
N ASN A 57 24.43 2.12 3.07
CA ASN A 57 23.36 1.21 3.47
C ASN A 57 22.47 0.80 2.29
N THR A 58 22.21 -0.49 2.18
CA THR A 58 21.41 -1.09 1.09
C THR A 58 20.11 -1.71 1.60
N ARG A 59 19.07 -1.69 0.74
CA ARG A 59 17.80 -2.38 1.01
C ARG A 59 17.99 -3.90 0.88
N ASN A 60 17.69 -4.64 1.93
CA ASN A 60 17.78 -6.10 1.97
C ASN A 60 16.45 -6.75 2.41
N GLY A 61 15.36 -6.41 1.71
CA GLY A 61 14.04 -6.97 1.95
C GLY A 61 13.73 -8.21 1.09
N TYR A 62 12.58 -8.83 1.33
CA TYR A 62 12.06 -9.96 0.55
C TYR A 62 11.02 -9.48 -0.50
N GLY A 63 10.84 -10.26 -1.57
CA GLY A 63 9.85 -10.03 -2.62
C GLY A 63 8.60 -10.86 -2.43
#